data_AF-A0A931FY78-F1
#
_entry.id   AF-A0A931FY78-F1
#
_cell.length_a   1.000
_cell.length_b   1.000
_cell.length_c   1.000
_cell.angle_alpha   90.00
_cell.angle_beta   90.00
_cell.angle_gamma   90.00
#
_symmetry.space_group_name_H-M   'P 1'
#
loop_
_entity.id
_entity.type
_entity.pdbx_description
1 polymer ?
#
loop_
_entity_poly.entity_id
_entity_poly.type
_entity_poly.pdbx_seq_one_letter_code
_entity_poly.pdbx_strand_id
1 'polypeptide(L)'
;MFSHSFNTLSAPRRRYLLSLLLGFCLILLNAAPAAAAPDYVTDYYPVINEAELSIIEQDYAAALNAYQYAFAAVPSPFARDYYNAAICALLLQNEKQTYEYLEKLVEKGVSLEYLAQQPLLDSLAGTRHWKKFRRKYKKRRRAYEEHVKPDLRANLDELYARDQYFRQAEGGLRVYGDTIRKIEAANVQLLLDWVEQYGYPGEDLIGVADTLEQLPRFTIVIQRQTKARKGYDFSPILRDAVHHGQLAPQAAAYLLEQQAGRSTYGSKAFVRVNCSACQEDKKKPKYLGRYLLESRSEAEQQRVDAQRKALGLEALEDYRKKVLYNLNDNRFKLDYTWSVADYYAPSSEAASVLMQRLVVPE
;
A
#
# COMPACT_ATOMS: atom_id res chain seq x y z
N MET A 1 17.85 31.68 -73.24
CA MET A 1 18.53 32.56 -72.28
C MET A 1 17.79 32.41 -70.96
N PHE A 2 18.26 31.77 -69.89
CA PHE A 2 19.59 31.49 -69.39
C PHE A 2 19.62 30.06 -68.82
N SER A 3 20.63 29.27 -69.20
CA SER A 3 21.10 28.13 -68.43
C SER A 3 22.27 28.61 -67.57
N HIS A 4 22.22 28.40 -66.26
CA HIS A 4 23.34 28.48 -65.30
C HIS A 4 22.78 28.03 -63.94
N SER A 5 23.48 27.37 -63.02
CA SER A 5 24.73 26.63 -63.00
C SER A 5 24.71 25.95 -61.63
N PHE A 6 24.56 24.63 -61.55
CA PHE A 6 24.76 23.89 -60.30
C PHE A 6 25.47 22.58 -60.62
N ASN A 7 26.76 22.68 -60.95
CA ASN A 7 27.58 21.49 -61.05
C ASN A 7 29.06 21.80 -60.86
N THR A 8 29.48 22.15 -59.64
CA THR A 8 30.89 22.01 -59.21
C THR A 8 30.98 21.92 -57.69
N LEU A 9 30.72 20.74 -57.14
CA LEU A 9 31.27 20.34 -55.84
C LEU A 9 32.26 19.21 -56.11
N SER A 10 33.53 19.43 -55.74
CA SER A 10 34.61 18.48 -55.95
C SER A 10 34.35 17.14 -55.26
N ALA A 11 34.76 16.05 -55.91
CA ALA A 11 34.52 14.66 -55.50
C ALA A 11 34.78 14.31 -54.00
N PRO A 12 35.76 14.90 -53.29
CA PRO A 12 35.93 14.60 -51.86
C PRO A 12 34.83 15.20 -50.97
N ARG A 13 34.23 16.35 -51.33
CA ARG A 13 33.22 17.03 -50.48
C ARG A 13 31.85 16.34 -50.48
N ARG A 14 31.48 15.63 -51.56
CA ARG A 14 30.25 14.81 -51.61
C ARG A 14 30.30 13.61 -50.67
N ARG A 15 31.48 13.02 -50.43
CA ARG A 15 31.65 11.88 -49.51
C ARG A 15 31.43 12.30 -48.06
N TYR A 16 31.93 13.47 -47.63
CA TYR A 16 31.73 13.97 -46.27
C TYR A 16 30.26 14.37 -45.98
N LEU A 17 29.56 14.96 -46.96
CA LEU A 17 28.13 15.31 -46.82
C LEU A 17 27.23 14.07 -46.76
N LEU A 18 27.48 13.03 -47.57
CA LEU A 18 26.77 11.74 -47.47
C LEU A 18 27.10 11.01 -46.16
N SER A 19 28.34 11.11 -45.66
CA SER A 19 28.75 10.52 -44.37
C SER A 19 28.10 11.22 -43.18
N LEU A 20 27.95 12.56 -43.23
CA LEU A 20 27.27 13.36 -42.22
C LEU A 20 25.74 13.14 -42.24
N LEU A 21 25.13 12.98 -43.42
CA LEU A 21 23.71 12.65 -43.56
C LEU A 21 23.39 11.21 -43.10
N LEU A 22 24.26 10.23 -43.38
CA LEU A 22 24.12 8.86 -42.83
C LEU A 22 24.33 8.82 -41.32
N GLY A 23 25.28 9.61 -40.78
CA GLY A 23 25.48 9.75 -39.33
C GLY A 23 24.29 10.39 -38.61
N PHE A 24 23.65 11.39 -39.24
CA PHE A 24 22.45 12.05 -38.67
C PHE A 24 21.19 11.16 -38.75
N CYS A 25 21.04 10.35 -39.80
CA CYS A 25 19.97 9.35 -39.87
C CYS A 25 20.11 8.20 -38.85
N LEU A 26 21.34 7.79 -38.50
CA LEU A 26 21.59 6.75 -37.50
C LEU A 26 21.32 7.19 -36.06
N ILE A 27 21.36 8.50 -35.77
CA ILE A 27 21.00 9.05 -34.45
C ILE A 27 19.47 9.16 -34.28
N LEU A 28 18.72 9.35 -35.38
CA LEU A 28 17.26 9.46 -35.34
C LEU A 28 16.53 8.10 -35.32
N LEU A 29 17.21 7.00 -35.63
CA LEU A 29 16.64 5.64 -35.61
C LEU A 29 16.70 4.93 -34.25
N ASN A 30 17.35 5.52 -33.24
CA ASN A 30 17.48 4.94 -31.88
C ASN A 30 16.73 5.72 -30.78
N ALA A 31 15.96 6.75 -31.12
CA ALA A 31 15.02 7.36 -30.19
C ALA A 31 13.73 6.54 -30.14
N ALA A 32 13.81 5.30 -29.64
CA ALA A 32 12.60 4.63 -29.16
C ALA A 32 12.00 5.53 -28.07
N PRO A 33 10.70 5.87 -28.13
CA PRO A 33 10.07 6.60 -27.03
C PRO A 33 10.34 5.79 -25.76
N ALA A 34 10.95 6.43 -24.75
CA ALA A 34 11.05 5.82 -23.44
C ALA A 34 9.62 5.42 -23.06
N ALA A 35 9.37 4.12 -22.86
CA ALA A 35 8.08 3.66 -22.40
C ALA A 35 7.76 4.46 -21.13
N ALA A 36 6.59 5.09 -21.09
CA ALA A 36 6.16 5.82 -19.91
C ALA A 36 6.23 4.86 -18.71
N ALA A 37 6.66 5.37 -17.55
CA ALA A 37 6.59 4.59 -16.32
C ALA A 37 5.13 4.14 -16.12
N PRO A 38 4.91 2.88 -15.67
CA PRO A 38 3.55 2.38 -15.50
C PRO A 38 2.83 3.16 -14.40
N ASP A 39 1.54 3.39 -14.59
CA ASP A 39 0.68 3.97 -13.57
C ASP A 39 0.01 2.83 -12.81
N TYR A 40 0.37 2.67 -11.53
CA TYR A 40 -0.15 1.57 -10.72
C TYR A 40 -1.69 1.63 -10.59
N VAL A 41 -2.29 2.82 -10.70
CA VAL A 41 -3.74 3.01 -10.65
C VAL A 41 -4.45 2.32 -11.81
N THR A 42 -3.84 2.30 -13.00
CA THR A 42 -4.44 1.69 -14.19
C THR A 42 -3.90 0.30 -14.47
N ASP A 43 -2.61 0.07 -14.22
CA ASP A 43 -1.89 -1.08 -14.74
C ASP A 43 -1.76 -2.21 -13.71
N TYR A 44 -1.94 -1.91 -12.42
CA TYR A 44 -1.66 -2.84 -11.32
C TYR A 44 -2.87 -3.09 -10.41
N TYR A 45 -3.39 -2.06 -9.73
CA TYR A 45 -4.41 -2.25 -8.69
C TYR A 45 -5.71 -2.92 -9.18
N PRO A 46 -6.21 -2.65 -10.40
CA PRO A 46 -7.40 -3.36 -10.90
C PRO A 46 -7.18 -4.88 -11.00
N VAL A 47 -6.01 -5.31 -11.47
CA VAL A 47 -5.66 -6.73 -11.61
C VAL A 47 -5.42 -7.37 -10.24
N ILE A 48 -4.84 -6.63 -9.29
CA ILE A 48 -4.75 -7.10 -7.91
C ILE A 48 -6.14 -7.32 -7.31
N ASN A 49 -7.11 -6.43 -7.57
CA ASN A 49 -8.49 -6.64 -7.13
C ASN A 49 -9.07 -7.94 -7.71
N GLU A 50 -8.87 -8.20 -9.01
CA GLU A 50 -9.30 -9.45 -9.64
C GLU A 50 -8.68 -10.68 -8.96
N ALA A 51 -7.36 -10.64 -8.71
CA ALA A 51 -6.66 -11.72 -8.02
C ALA A 51 -7.25 -11.99 -6.62
N GLU A 52 -7.49 -10.93 -5.86
CA GLU A 52 -8.04 -11.01 -4.51
C GLU A 52 -9.49 -11.50 -4.50
N LEU A 53 -10.31 -11.16 -5.50
CA LEU A 53 -11.66 -11.70 -5.66
C LEU A 53 -11.63 -13.19 -6.02
N SER A 54 -10.73 -13.63 -6.90
CA SER A 54 -10.54 -15.06 -7.20
C SER A 54 -10.12 -15.87 -5.96
N ILE A 55 -9.35 -15.28 -5.04
CA ILE A 55 -9.06 -15.92 -3.73
C ILE A 55 -10.33 -16.18 -2.93
N ILE A 56 -11.25 -15.20 -2.88
CA ILE A 56 -12.53 -15.34 -2.16
C ILE A 56 -13.36 -16.47 -2.78
N GLU A 57 -13.31 -16.62 -4.09
CA GLU A 57 -13.96 -17.68 -4.86
C GLU A 57 -13.21 -19.03 -4.79
N GLN A 58 -12.07 -19.07 -4.12
CA GLN A 58 -11.16 -20.22 -4.01
C GLN A 58 -10.58 -20.69 -5.35
N ASP A 59 -10.64 -19.86 -6.39
CA ASP A 59 -9.95 -20.10 -7.65
C ASP A 59 -8.50 -19.58 -7.55
N TYR A 60 -7.67 -20.35 -6.85
CA TYR A 60 -6.27 -19.99 -6.63
C TYR A 60 -5.45 -19.95 -7.94
N ALA A 61 -5.89 -20.66 -8.99
CA ALA A 61 -5.23 -20.66 -10.30
C ALA A 61 -5.48 -19.34 -11.03
N ALA A 62 -6.73 -18.88 -11.08
CA ALA A 62 -7.08 -17.57 -11.59
C ALA A 62 -6.37 -16.46 -10.80
N ALA A 63 -6.40 -16.53 -9.47
CA ALA A 63 -5.72 -15.57 -8.60
C ALA A 63 -4.21 -15.48 -8.90
N LEU A 64 -3.55 -16.63 -9.01
CA LEU A 64 -2.11 -16.68 -9.29
C LEU A 64 -1.76 -16.13 -10.67
N ASN A 65 -2.58 -16.40 -11.69
CA ASN A 65 -2.39 -15.84 -13.03
C ASN A 65 -2.57 -14.31 -13.04
N ALA A 66 -3.59 -13.80 -12.33
CA ALA A 66 -3.82 -12.37 -12.20
C ALA A 66 -2.65 -11.67 -11.48
N TYR A 67 -2.13 -12.26 -10.38
CA TYR A 67 -0.91 -11.75 -9.75
C TYR A 67 0.28 -11.71 -10.70
N GLN A 68 0.52 -12.77 -11.48
CA GLN A 68 1.61 -12.80 -12.44
C GLN A 68 1.49 -11.70 -13.50
N TYR A 69 0.28 -11.48 -14.01
CA TYR A 69 0.01 -10.40 -14.95
C TYR A 69 0.29 -9.03 -14.32
N ALA A 70 -0.24 -8.76 -13.12
CA ALA A 70 -0.01 -7.52 -12.39
C ALA A 70 1.49 -7.30 -12.12
N PHE A 71 2.21 -8.34 -11.70
CA PHE A 71 3.63 -8.25 -11.38
C PHE A 71 4.51 -7.99 -12.59
N ALA A 72 4.09 -8.41 -13.78
CA ALA A 72 4.79 -8.12 -15.02
C ALA A 72 4.54 -6.69 -15.54
N ALA A 73 3.45 -6.05 -15.11
CA ALA A 73 3.05 -4.72 -15.57
C ALA A 73 3.80 -3.57 -14.86
N VAL A 74 4.42 -3.84 -13.71
CA VAL A 74 5.08 -2.81 -12.89
C VAL A 74 6.50 -3.20 -12.49
N PRO A 75 7.39 -2.22 -12.23
CA PRO A 75 8.75 -2.53 -11.80
C PRO A 75 8.81 -3.17 -10.42
N SER A 76 7.84 -2.89 -9.55
CA SER A 76 7.90 -3.29 -8.15
C SER A 76 6.53 -3.52 -7.49
N PRO A 77 6.05 -4.77 -7.45
CA PRO A 77 4.86 -5.18 -6.70
C PRO A 77 5.01 -5.03 -5.18
N PHE A 78 3.89 -4.89 -4.46
CA PHE A 78 3.89 -4.79 -3.00
C PHE A 78 4.20 -6.14 -2.33
N ALA A 79 4.88 -6.11 -1.18
CA ALA A 79 5.21 -7.29 -0.40
C ALA A 79 3.95 -8.10 -0.02
N ARG A 80 2.85 -7.41 0.32
CA ARG A 80 1.57 -8.07 0.63
C ARG A 80 1.05 -8.93 -0.53
N ASP A 81 1.20 -8.45 -1.75
CA ASP A 81 0.70 -9.13 -2.94
C ASP A 81 1.57 -10.34 -3.29
N TYR A 82 2.90 -10.21 -3.14
CA TYR A 82 3.80 -11.37 -3.22
C TYR A 82 3.46 -12.44 -2.18
N TYR A 83 3.08 -12.04 -0.97
CA TYR A 83 2.66 -12.99 0.06
C TYR A 83 1.40 -13.75 -0.38
N ASN A 84 0.36 -13.04 -0.82
CA ASN A 84 -0.88 -13.68 -1.28
C ASN A 84 -0.64 -14.60 -2.49
N ALA A 85 0.21 -14.19 -3.44
CA ALA A 85 0.61 -15.02 -4.58
C ALA A 85 1.39 -16.28 -4.16
N ALA A 86 2.29 -16.17 -3.16
CA ALA A 86 2.99 -17.32 -2.59
C ALA A 86 2.03 -18.33 -1.97
N ILE A 87 1.00 -17.86 -1.26
CA ILE A 87 -0.03 -18.73 -0.70
C ILE A 87 -0.86 -19.40 -1.80
N CYS A 88 -1.26 -18.67 -2.85
CA CYS A 88 -1.96 -19.28 -3.99
C CYS A 88 -1.11 -20.39 -4.64
N ALA A 89 0.17 -20.12 -4.91
CA ALA A 89 1.09 -21.10 -5.49
C ALA A 89 1.26 -22.33 -4.58
N LEU A 90 1.34 -22.12 -3.26
CA LEU A 90 1.45 -23.20 -2.29
C LEU A 90 0.20 -24.10 -2.28
N LEU A 91 -0.99 -23.52 -2.31
CA LEU A 91 -2.26 -24.25 -2.34
C LEU A 91 -2.44 -25.05 -3.65
N LEU A 92 -1.84 -24.58 -4.75
CA LEU A 92 -1.76 -25.29 -6.02
C LEU A 92 -0.61 -26.31 -6.09
N GLN A 93 0.13 -26.50 -4.98
CA GLN A 93 1.30 -27.38 -4.91
C GLN A 93 2.41 -27.00 -5.91
N ASN A 94 2.44 -25.74 -6.35
CA ASN A 94 3.48 -25.20 -7.21
C ASN A 94 4.66 -24.72 -6.38
N GLU A 95 5.48 -25.67 -5.93
CA GLU A 95 6.61 -25.42 -5.03
C GLU A 95 7.60 -24.41 -5.62
N LYS A 96 7.85 -24.47 -6.94
CA LYS A 96 8.77 -23.55 -7.63
C LYS A 96 8.31 -22.09 -7.45
N GLN A 97 7.09 -21.77 -7.84
CA GLN A 97 6.57 -20.40 -7.75
C GLN A 97 6.38 -19.94 -6.31
N THR A 98 6.03 -20.86 -5.40
CA THR A 98 5.99 -20.58 -3.96
C THR A 98 7.32 -20.00 -3.49
N TYR A 99 8.43 -20.69 -3.78
CA TYR A 99 9.75 -20.20 -3.38
C TYR A 99 10.20 -18.96 -4.15
N GLU A 100 9.83 -18.80 -5.41
CA GLU A 100 10.11 -17.57 -6.17
C GLU A 100 9.50 -16.34 -5.48
N TYR A 101 8.23 -16.41 -5.06
CA TYR A 101 7.60 -15.30 -4.34
C TYR A 101 8.09 -15.14 -2.90
N LEU A 102 8.40 -16.23 -2.20
CA LEU A 102 9.06 -16.12 -0.89
C LEU A 102 10.41 -15.41 -1.01
N GLU A 103 11.16 -15.63 -2.09
CA GLU A 103 12.41 -14.89 -2.37
C GLU A 103 12.14 -13.40 -2.63
N LYS A 104 11.06 -13.06 -3.35
CA LYS A 104 10.63 -11.66 -3.52
C LYS A 104 10.25 -10.97 -2.21
N LEU A 105 9.64 -11.68 -1.27
CA LEU A 105 9.40 -11.14 0.08
C LEU A 105 10.70 -10.84 0.82
N VAL A 106 11.73 -11.68 0.69
CA VAL A 106 13.05 -11.41 1.28
C VAL A 106 13.68 -10.17 0.66
N GLU A 107 13.55 -9.98 -0.65
CA GLU A 107 14.03 -8.79 -1.37
C GLU A 107 13.32 -7.50 -0.90
N LYS A 108 12.08 -7.60 -0.40
CA LYS A 108 11.33 -6.50 0.24
C LYS A 108 11.69 -6.26 1.71
N GLY A 109 12.49 -7.14 2.32
CA GLY A 109 12.92 -7.02 3.72
C GLY A 109 12.10 -7.82 4.71
N VAL A 110 11.26 -8.76 4.26
CA VAL A 110 10.54 -9.65 5.18
C VAL A 110 11.53 -10.61 5.87
N SER A 111 11.41 -10.71 7.20
CA SER A 111 12.28 -11.58 8.01
C SER A 111 12.01 -13.07 7.78
N LEU A 112 13.03 -13.89 8.00
CA LEU A 112 12.85 -15.34 8.01
C LEU A 112 11.96 -15.77 9.17
N GLU A 113 12.11 -15.08 10.31
CA GLU A 113 11.34 -15.26 11.53
C GLU A 113 9.86 -15.03 11.27
N TYR A 114 9.49 -13.95 10.59
CA TYR A 114 8.11 -13.69 10.18
C TYR A 114 7.56 -14.79 9.28
N LEU A 115 8.31 -15.18 8.23
CA LEU A 115 7.87 -16.24 7.32
C LEU A 115 7.70 -17.59 8.04
N ALA A 116 8.61 -17.94 8.94
CA ALA A 116 8.56 -19.19 9.69
C ALA A 116 7.42 -19.26 10.71
N GLN A 117 6.78 -18.12 11.03
CA GLN A 117 5.61 -18.06 11.92
C GLN A 117 4.28 -18.16 11.18
N GLN A 118 4.27 -18.18 9.85
CA GLN A 118 3.03 -18.25 9.08
C GLN A 118 2.52 -19.69 9.02
N PRO A 119 1.34 -20.01 9.60
CA PRO A 119 0.90 -21.40 9.76
C PRO A 119 0.82 -22.19 8.44
N LEU A 120 0.51 -21.54 7.33
CA LEU A 120 0.46 -22.22 6.03
C LEU A 120 1.82 -22.70 5.55
N LEU A 121 2.89 -22.03 5.96
CA LEU A 121 4.26 -22.39 5.58
C LEU A 121 4.81 -23.53 6.45
N ASP A 122 4.08 -23.96 7.50
CA ASP A 122 4.48 -25.10 8.34
C ASP A 122 4.63 -26.38 7.53
N SER A 123 3.79 -26.55 6.49
CA SER A 123 3.89 -27.67 5.53
C SER A 123 5.25 -27.72 4.82
N LEU A 124 5.91 -26.57 4.67
CA LEU A 124 7.24 -26.47 4.07
C LEU A 124 8.36 -26.75 5.06
N ALA A 125 8.14 -26.55 6.37
CA ALA A 125 9.20 -26.51 7.38
C ALA A 125 10.10 -27.76 7.41
N GLY A 126 9.53 -28.94 7.15
CA GLY A 126 10.26 -30.22 7.10
C GLY A 126 11.00 -30.48 5.79
N THR A 127 10.68 -29.76 4.72
CA THR A 127 11.14 -30.04 3.36
C THR A 127 12.62 -29.72 3.17
N ARG A 128 13.26 -30.43 2.22
CA ARG A 128 14.64 -30.14 1.81
C ARG A 128 14.77 -28.73 1.23
N HIS A 129 13.75 -28.27 0.49
CA HIS A 129 13.73 -26.95 -0.11
C HIS A 129 13.67 -25.83 0.93
N TRP A 130 12.87 -25.99 2.00
CA TRP A 130 12.83 -25.00 3.08
C TRP A 130 14.15 -24.90 3.84
N LYS A 131 14.77 -26.05 4.16
CA LYS A 131 16.12 -26.06 4.77
C LYS A 131 17.15 -25.34 3.89
N LYS A 132 17.07 -25.54 2.56
CA LYS A 132 17.90 -24.81 1.58
C LYS A 132 17.56 -23.31 1.54
N PHE A 133 16.28 -22.95 1.60
CA PHE A 133 15.80 -21.57 1.64
C PHE A 133 16.37 -20.83 2.86
N ARG A 134 16.20 -21.40 4.06
CA ARG A 134 16.76 -20.88 5.32
C ARG A 134 18.26 -20.67 5.26
N ARG A 135 19.01 -21.68 4.77
CA ARG A 135 20.47 -21.58 4.65
C ARG A 135 20.91 -20.48 3.69
N LYS A 136 20.14 -20.22 2.63
CA LYS A 136 20.41 -19.17 1.64
C LYS A 136 19.83 -17.81 2.00
N TYR A 137 19.02 -17.71 3.06
CA TYR A 137 18.31 -16.49 3.44
C TYR A 137 19.23 -15.28 3.55
N LYS A 138 20.31 -15.36 4.34
CA LYS A 138 21.28 -14.27 4.52
C LYS A 138 21.88 -13.80 3.20
N LYS A 139 22.11 -14.70 2.23
CA LYS A 139 22.61 -14.33 0.91
C LYS A 139 21.54 -13.58 0.10
N ARG A 140 20.28 -14.02 0.16
CA ARG A 140 19.16 -13.41 -0.57
C ARG A 140 18.82 -12.03 -0.01
N ARG A 141 18.88 -11.89 1.31
CA ARG A 141 18.67 -10.62 2.01
C ARG A 141 19.69 -9.54 1.66
N ARG A 142 20.85 -9.88 1.10
CA ARG A 142 21.80 -8.89 0.58
C ARG A 142 21.20 -8.00 -0.49
N ALA A 143 20.33 -8.55 -1.36
CA ALA A 143 19.65 -7.73 -2.36
C ALA A 143 18.81 -6.63 -1.69
N TYR A 144 18.07 -6.97 -0.63
CA TYR A 144 17.39 -5.97 0.20
C TYR A 144 18.39 -4.97 0.81
N GLU A 145 19.43 -5.46 1.50
CA GLU A 145 20.42 -4.63 2.19
C GLU A 145 21.19 -3.66 1.27
N GLU A 146 21.37 -4.01 0.00
CA GLU A 146 22.08 -3.20 -1.01
C GLU A 146 21.21 -2.10 -1.62
N HIS A 147 19.89 -2.29 -1.70
CA HIS A 147 18.97 -1.37 -2.39
C HIS A 147 18.23 -0.42 -1.44
N VAL A 148 17.90 -0.88 -0.24
CA VAL A 148 17.18 -0.04 0.73
C VAL A 148 18.09 0.98 1.40
N LYS A 149 17.49 2.05 1.93
CA LYS A 149 18.18 3.09 2.69
C LYS A 149 17.94 2.87 4.20
N PRO A 150 18.71 2.02 4.89
CA PRO A 150 18.51 1.73 6.31
C PRO A 150 18.65 2.97 7.19
N ASP A 151 19.57 3.88 6.86
CA ASP A 151 19.74 5.14 7.60
C ASP A 151 18.52 6.06 7.45
N LEU A 152 17.92 6.10 6.26
CA LEU A 152 16.67 6.84 6.04
C LEU A 152 15.52 6.21 6.82
N ARG A 153 15.41 4.87 6.83
CA ARG A 153 14.42 4.16 7.66
C ARG A 153 14.58 4.53 9.14
N ALA A 154 15.80 4.48 9.67
CA ALA A 154 16.08 4.84 11.06
C ALA A 154 15.70 6.30 11.37
N ASN A 155 16.03 7.23 10.47
CA ASN A 155 15.65 8.64 10.60
C ASN A 155 14.12 8.85 10.57
N LEU A 156 13.40 8.09 9.75
CA LEU A 156 11.94 8.12 9.70
C LEU A 156 11.31 7.52 10.96
N ASP A 157 11.86 6.43 11.48
CA ASP A 157 11.41 5.83 12.74
C ASP A 157 11.65 6.76 13.94
N GLU A 158 12.71 7.58 13.89
CA GLU A 158 12.98 8.62 14.90
C GLU A 158 11.88 9.70 14.92
N LEU A 159 11.21 10.00 13.79
CA LEU A 159 10.06 10.92 13.81
C LEU A 159 8.94 10.41 14.72
N TYR A 160 8.68 9.10 14.71
CA TYR A 160 7.72 8.48 15.61
C TYR A 160 8.18 8.54 17.07
N ALA A 161 9.46 8.22 17.33
CA ALA A 161 10.02 8.28 18.68
C ALA A 161 9.88 9.69 19.29
N ARG A 162 10.22 10.72 18.52
CA ARG A 162 10.07 12.15 18.88
C ARG A 162 8.61 12.52 19.16
N ASP A 163 7.66 12.09 18.31
CA ASP A 163 6.23 12.38 18.52
C ASP A 163 5.70 11.71 19.80
N GLN A 164 6.15 10.49 20.11
CA GLN A 164 5.65 9.74 21.25
C GLN A 164 6.28 10.15 22.58
N TYR A 165 7.55 10.55 22.62
CA TYR A 165 8.31 10.77 23.86
C TYR A 165 7.56 11.64 24.88
N PHE A 166 7.18 12.87 24.50
CA PHE A 166 6.47 13.79 25.41
C PHE A 166 4.98 13.46 25.59
N ARG A 167 4.38 12.67 24.69
CA ARG A 167 2.99 12.23 24.84
C ARG A 167 2.86 11.15 25.90
N GLN A 168 3.87 10.29 26.02
CA GLN A 168 3.94 9.19 26.97
C GLN A 168 4.61 9.58 28.29
N ALA A 169 5.31 10.72 28.33
CA ALA A 169 5.84 11.30 29.55
C ALA A 169 4.73 11.69 30.55
N GLU A 170 5.08 11.75 31.84
CA GLU A 170 4.15 12.12 32.91
C GLU A 170 3.51 13.49 32.63
N GLY A 171 2.18 13.55 32.67
CA GLY A 171 1.41 14.75 32.34
C GLY A 171 1.14 14.96 30.84
N GLY A 172 1.87 14.27 29.96
CA GLY A 172 1.58 14.14 28.52
C GLY A 172 1.23 15.46 27.83
N LEU A 173 0.15 15.44 27.04
CA LEU A 173 -0.33 16.61 26.30
C LEU A 173 -0.71 17.80 27.20
N ARG A 174 -1.12 17.55 28.44
CA ARG A 174 -1.49 18.61 29.41
C ARG A 174 -0.29 19.43 29.84
N VAL A 175 0.87 18.80 29.99
CA VAL A 175 2.11 19.45 30.44
C VAL A 175 2.98 19.89 29.26
N TYR A 176 3.10 19.06 28.23
CA TYR A 176 4.04 19.25 27.13
C TYR A 176 3.37 19.70 25.82
N GLY A 177 2.15 20.24 25.87
CA GLY A 177 1.38 20.61 24.68
C GLY A 177 2.14 21.49 23.68
N ASP A 178 2.86 22.51 24.16
CA ASP A 178 3.64 23.42 23.31
C ASP A 178 4.87 22.72 22.70
N THR A 179 5.57 21.91 23.49
CA THR A 179 6.71 21.11 23.02
C THR A 179 6.28 20.12 21.94
N ILE A 180 5.17 19.42 22.16
CA ILE A 180 4.60 18.46 21.20
C ILE A 180 4.27 19.17 19.90
N ARG A 181 3.65 20.36 19.93
CA ARG A 181 3.34 21.13 18.71
C ARG A 181 4.60 21.56 17.95
N LYS A 182 5.67 21.96 18.65
CA LYS A 182 6.96 22.28 18.03
C LYS A 182 7.58 21.05 17.35
N ILE A 183 7.52 19.90 18.01
CA ILE A 183 8.01 18.63 17.45
C ILE A 183 7.18 18.22 16.23
N GLU A 184 5.84 18.31 16.30
CA GLU A 184 4.97 18.03 15.15
C GLU A 184 5.35 18.88 13.94
N ALA A 185 5.53 20.19 14.11
CA ALA A 185 5.93 21.09 13.03
C ALA A 185 7.32 20.75 12.46
N ALA A 186 8.30 20.48 13.33
CA ALA A 186 9.65 20.09 12.90
C ALA A 186 9.65 18.75 12.17
N ASN A 187 8.86 17.77 12.62
CA ASN A 187 8.74 16.47 11.99
C ASN A 187 8.07 16.55 10.61
N VAL A 188 7.10 17.46 10.42
CA VAL A 188 6.51 17.73 9.10
C VAL A 188 7.59 18.24 8.15
N GLN A 189 8.40 19.21 8.57
CA GLN A 189 9.48 19.74 7.72
C GLN A 189 10.48 18.65 7.32
N LEU A 190 10.98 17.87 8.29
CA LEU A 190 11.92 16.77 8.01
C LEU A 190 11.35 15.74 7.04
N LEU A 191 10.08 15.35 7.22
CA LEU A 191 9.43 14.43 6.30
C LEU A 191 9.32 15.00 4.89
N LEU A 192 8.95 16.28 4.75
CA LEU A 192 8.86 16.95 3.45
C LEU A 192 10.23 17.04 2.77
N ASP A 193 11.28 17.38 3.50
CA ASP A 193 12.65 17.44 2.96
C ASP A 193 13.09 16.07 2.41
N TRP A 194 12.77 14.99 3.12
CA TRP A 194 13.07 13.63 2.63
C TRP A 194 12.19 13.19 1.46
N VAL A 195 10.92 13.60 1.44
CA VAL A 195 10.03 13.35 0.29
C VAL A 195 10.53 14.09 -0.94
N GLU A 196 10.98 15.33 -0.80
CA GLU A 196 11.58 16.10 -1.89
C GLU A 196 12.89 15.45 -2.38
N GLN A 197 13.72 14.98 -1.46
CA GLN A 197 15.02 14.40 -1.81
C GLN A 197 14.93 12.99 -2.41
N TYR A 198 14.01 12.15 -1.95
CA TYR A 198 14.00 10.72 -2.27
C TYR A 198 12.66 10.20 -2.83
N GLY A 199 11.61 11.01 -2.88
CA GLY A 199 10.24 10.54 -3.12
C GLY A 199 9.57 10.02 -1.85
N TYR A 200 8.31 9.55 -1.96
CA TYR A 200 7.60 9.02 -0.80
C TYR A 200 8.32 7.76 -0.26
N PRO A 201 8.59 7.66 1.06
CA PRO A 201 9.33 6.52 1.63
C PRO A 201 8.51 5.22 1.70
N GLY A 202 8.29 4.60 0.54
CA GLY A 202 7.60 3.33 0.37
C GLY A 202 8.49 2.09 0.55
N GLU A 203 7.90 0.90 0.33
CA GLU A 203 8.55 -0.40 0.57
C GLU A 203 9.87 -0.57 -0.19
N ASP A 204 10.01 0.02 -1.39
CA ASP A 204 11.25 -0.08 -2.18
C ASP A 204 12.39 0.75 -1.62
N LEU A 205 12.07 1.88 -1.00
CA LEU A 205 13.07 2.80 -0.49
C LEU A 205 13.54 2.37 0.90
N ILE A 206 12.61 1.93 1.75
CA ILE A 206 12.87 1.71 3.18
C ILE A 206 12.51 0.32 3.69
N GLY A 207 11.96 -0.57 2.86
CA GLY A 207 11.54 -1.91 3.27
C GLY A 207 10.27 -1.96 4.11
N VAL A 208 9.85 -3.19 4.43
CA VAL A 208 8.67 -3.51 5.27
C VAL A 208 9.01 -3.91 6.72
N ALA A 209 10.16 -3.46 7.23
CA ALA A 209 10.57 -3.61 8.64
C ALA A 209 10.37 -5.03 9.20
N ASP A 210 10.95 -6.02 8.53
CA ASP A 210 10.93 -7.44 8.93
C ASP A 210 9.57 -8.15 8.90
N THR A 211 8.47 -7.46 8.58
CA THR A 211 7.10 -7.99 8.58
C THR A 211 6.38 -7.67 7.26
N LEU A 212 5.04 -7.76 7.23
CA LEU A 212 4.20 -7.17 6.17
C LEU A 212 3.57 -5.87 6.67
N GLU A 213 4.43 -4.89 6.98
CA GLU A 213 4.01 -3.60 7.51
C GLU A 213 3.05 -2.89 6.53
N GLN A 214 1.83 -2.57 6.99
CA GLN A 214 0.81 -1.91 6.16
C GLN A 214 1.02 -0.39 6.04
N LEU A 215 1.58 0.21 7.10
CA LEU A 215 1.90 1.63 7.20
C LEU A 215 3.16 1.80 8.05
N PRO A 216 4.22 2.43 7.52
CA PRO A 216 5.39 2.78 8.30
C PRO A 216 5.07 3.71 9.47
N ARG A 217 5.83 3.60 10.56
CA ARG A 217 5.61 4.38 11.79
C ARG A 217 5.64 5.89 11.58
N PHE A 218 6.45 6.39 10.65
CA PHE A 218 6.54 7.82 10.34
C PHE A 218 5.21 8.41 9.86
N THR A 219 4.27 7.59 9.37
CA THR A 219 2.96 8.07 8.92
C THR A 219 2.13 8.68 10.04
N ILE A 220 2.51 8.50 11.31
CA ILE A 220 1.96 9.28 12.42
C ILE A 220 2.07 10.79 12.18
N VAL A 221 3.15 11.27 11.55
CA VAL A 221 3.36 12.69 11.23
C VAL A 221 2.24 13.21 10.34
N ILE A 222 1.84 12.41 9.34
CA ILE A 222 0.76 12.69 8.40
C ILE A 222 -0.59 12.66 9.13
N GLN A 223 -0.84 11.62 9.94
CA GLN A 223 -2.09 11.44 10.69
C GLN A 223 -2.39 12.62 11.64
N ARG A 224 -1.36 13.31 12.16
CA ARG A 224 -1.55 14.48 13.02
C ARG A 224 -2.01 15.73 12.28
N GLN A 225 -1.84 15.80 10.95
CA GLN A 225 -2.13 17.00 10.14
C GLN A 225 -3.59 17.08 9.69
N THR A 226 -4.50 17.14 10.65
CA THR A 226 -5.94 17.21 10.33
C THR A 226 -6.35 18.62 9.92
N LYS A 227 -7.41 18.69 9.09
CA LYS A 227 -8.02 19.97 8.69
C LYS A 227 -8.49 20.78 9.89
N ALA A 228 -9.03 20.11 10.91
CA ALA A 228 -9.47 20.75 12.17
C ALA A 228 -8.31 21.47 12.90
N ARG A 229 -7.08 20.96 12.76
CA ARG A 229 -5.87 21.55 13.34
C ARG A 229 -5.14 22.50 12.41
N LYS A 230 -5.67 22.76 11.21
CA LYS A 230 -4.99 23.51 10.13
C LYS A 230 -3.61 22.92 9.81
N GLY A 231 -3.50 21.58 9.85
CA GLY A 231 -2.26 20.87 9.55
C GLY A 231 -1.88 20.96 8.07
N TYR A 232 -0.65 20.55 7.77
CA TYR A 232 -0.15 20.47 6.40
C TYR A 232 -0.99 19.48 5.56
N ASP A 233 -1.29 19.85 4.31
CA ASP A 233 -2.06 18.99 3.41
C ASP A 233 -1.17 18.02 2.62
N PHE A 234 -0.98 16.81 3.14
CA PHE A 234 -0.26 15.74 2.44
C PHE A 234 -1.05 15.11 1.27
N SER A 235 -2.28 15.56 0.96
CA SER A 235 -3.10 14.91 -0.07
C SER A 235 -2.42 14.77 -1.44
N PRO A 236 -1.69 15.78 -1.97
CA PRO A 236 -0.99 15.64 -3.24
C PRO A 236 0.10 14.57 -3.20
N ILE A 237 0.92 14.56 -2.14
CA ILE A 237 2.02 13.62 -1.93
C ILE A 237 1.48 12.18 -1.84
N LEU A 238 0.40 11.98 -1.08
CA LEU A 238 -0.19 10.65 -0.91
C LEU A 238 -0.78 10.09 -2.20
N ARG A 239 -1.42 10.94 -3.01
CA ARG A 239 -1.97 10.52 -4.32
C ARG A 239 -0.86 10.19 -5.30
N ASP A 240 0.15 11.05 -5.37
CA ASP A 240 1.32 10.83 -6.23
C ASP A 240 2.05 9.53 -5.88
N ALA A 241 2.23 9.27 -4.58
CA ALA A 241 2.82 8.02 -4.10
C ALA A 241 2.03 6.77 -4.52
N VAL A 242 0.70 6.86 -4.66
CA VAL A 242 -0.14 5.74 -5.13
C VAL A 242 0.08 5.49 -6.62
N HIS A 243 0.10 6.53 -7.45
CA HIS A 243 0.34 6.38 -8.89
C HIS A 243 1.71 5.74 -9.19
N HIS A 244 2.71 6.04 -8.37
CA HIS A 244 4.06 5.51 -8.50
C HIS A 244 4.32 4.20 -7.73
N GLY A 245 3.30 3.57 -7.15
CA GLY A 245 3.47 2.30 -6.41
C GLY A 245 4.27 2.42 -5.12
N GLN A 246 4.45 3.62 -4.57
CA GLN A 246 5.17 3.88 -3.32
C GLN A 246 4.27 3.75 -2.09
N LEU A 247 2.95 3.83 -2.26
CA LEU A 247 1.96 3.68 -1.20
C LEU A 247 0.74 2.91 -1.70
N ALA A 248 0.31 1.89 -0.97
CA ALA A 248 -0.91 1.17 -1.32
C ALA A 248 -2.16 2.09 -1.22
N PRO A 249 -3.12 1.98 -2.14
CA PRO A 249 -4.25 2.90 -2.23
C PRO A 249 -5.15 2.86 -0.98
N GLN A 250 -5.28 1.69 -0.32
CA GLN A 250 -6.03 1.55 0.94
C GLN A 250 -5.35 2.27 2.11
N ALA A 251 -4.01 2.26 2.16
CA ALA A 251 -3.23 2.99 3.14
C ALA A 251 -3.31 4.51 2.91
N ALA A 252 -3.23 4.95 1.65
CA ALA A 252 -3.44 6.35 1.28
C ALA A 252 -4.85 6.84 1.66
N ALA A 253 -5.88 6.06 1.33
CA ALA A 253 -7.26 6.38 1.66
C ALA A 253 -7.47 6.57 3.17
N TYR A 254 -6.90 5.66 3.98
CA TYR A 254 -6.95 5.79 5.44
C TYR A 254 -6.33 7.11 5.91
N LEU A 255 -5.12 7.44 5.45
CA LEU A 255 -4.44 8.69 5.84
C LEU A 255 -5.21 9.95 5.39
N LEU A 256 -5.77 9.93 4.18
CA LEU A 256 -6.60 11.01 3.64
C LEU A 256 -7.88 11.21 4.48
N GLU A 257 -8.54 10.13 4.89
CA GLU A 257 -9.72 10.19 5.77
C GLU A 257 -9.37 10.72 7.17
N GLN A 258 -8.23 10.32 7.74
CA GLN A 258 -7.74 10.85 9.02
C GLN A 258 -7.51 12.36 8.93
N GLN A 259 -6.84 12.84 7.87
CA GLN A 259 -6.64 14.27 7.67
C GLN A 259 -7.96 15.02 7.47
N ALA A 260 -8.90 14.45 6.72
CA ALA A 260 -10.19 15.07 6.45
C ALA A 260 -11.15 15.02 7.66
N GLY A 261 -10.97 14.08 8.58
CA GLY A 261 -11.86 13.83 9.71
C GLY A 261 -13.22 13.23 9.31
N ARG A 262 -13.30 12.58 8.13
CA ARG A 262 -14.55 11.97 7.63
C ARG A 262 -14.29 10.80 6.70
N SER A 263 -15.21 9.83 6.70
CA SER A 263 -15.23 8.65 5.81
C SER A 263 -15.56 9.09 4.37
N THR A 264 -14.54 9.13 3.50
CA THR A 264 -14.64 9.58 2.10
C THR A 264 -14.45 8.42 1.13
N TYR A 265 -13.65 7.42 1.53
CA TYR A 265 -13.29 6.23 0.77
C TYR A 265 -13.89 4.96 1.39
N GLY A 266 -14.39 5.02 2.63
CA GLY A 266 -14.88 3.84 3.33
C GLY A 266 -13.74 2.90 3.74
N SER A 267 -12.60 3.45 4.16
CA SER A 267 -11.44 2.64 4.59
C SER A 267 -11.77 1.73 5.78
N LYS A 268 -12.76 2.11 6.58
CA LYS A 268 -13.45 1.25 7.55
C LYS A 268 -14.59 0.53 6.83
N ALA A 269 -14.36 -0.71 6.43
CA ALA A 269 -15.36 -1.55 5.79
C ALA A 269 -16.53 -1.88 6.72
N PHE A 270 -16.22 -2.17 7.99
CA PHE A 270 -17.21 -2.54 9.01
C PHE A 270 -17.01 -1.76 10.31
N VAL A 271 -18.10 -1.67 11.08
CA VAL A 271 -18.13 -1.14 12.43
C VAL A 271 -18.66 -2.22 13.37
N ARG A 272 -18.01 -2.41 14.51
CA ARG A 272 -18.48 -3.28 15.58
C ARG A 272 -18.65 -2.47 16.86
N VAL A 273 -19.86 -2.47 17.39
CA VAL A 273 -20.19 -1.80 18.66
C VAL A 273 -20.29 -2.86 19.75
N ASN A 274 -19.36 -2.82 20.71
CA ASN A 274 -19.31 -3.70 21.86
C ASN A 274 -19.83 -2.97 23.11
N CYS A 275 -20.43 -3.71 24.04
CA CYS A 275 -20.83 -3.15 25.33
C CYS A 275 -20.82 -4.24 26.42
N SER A 276 -19.80 -4.23 27.27
CA SER A 276 -19.69 -5.18 28.40
C SER A 276 -20.73 -4.89 29.49
N ALA A 277 -21.08 -3.63 29.72
CA ALA A 277 -22.07 -3.21 30.72
C ALA A 277 -23.53 -3.48 30.32
N CYS A 278 -23.79 -3.87 29.07
CA CYS A 278 -25.15 -4.03 28.54
C CYS A 278 -25.73 -5.44 28.73
N GLN A 279 -25.02 -6.39 29.37
CA GLN A 279 -25.38 -7.81 29.34
C GLN A 279 -26.80 -8.10 29.84
N GLU A 280 -27.21 -7.47 30.95
CA GLU A 280 -28.50 -7.66 31.61
C GLU A 280 -29.58 -6.64 31.19
N ASP A 281 -29.21 -5.64 30.39
CA ASP A 281 -30.17 -4.60 29.99
C ASP A 281 -31.12 -5.13 28.91
N LYS A 282 -32.42 -5.16 29.25
CA LYS A 282 -33.49 -5.57 28.34
C LYS A 282 -33.65 -4.64 27.13
N LYS A 283 -33.10 -3.42 27.19
CA LYS A 283 -33.11 -2.43 26.10
C LYS A 283 -31.83 -2.43 25.25
N LYS A 284 -30.92 -3.38 25.45
CA LYS A 284 -29.68 -3.44 24.67
C LYS A 284 -29.96 -3.57 23.16
N PRO A 285 -29.19 -2.90 22.29
CA PRO A 285 -29.37 -3.04 20.85
C PRO A 285 -29.18 -4.48 20.36
N LYS A 286 -30.06 -4.94 19.47
CA LYS A 286 -30.12 -6.32 18.96
C LYS A 286 -28.83 -6.80 18.30
N TYR A 287 -28.09 -5.90 17.66
CA TYR A 287 -26.92 -6.22 16.83
C TYR A 287 -25.58 -5.84 17.47
N LEU A 288 -25.53 -5.68 18.80
CA LEU A 288 -24.27 -5.52 19.53
C LEU A 288 -23.28 -6.65 19.20
N GLY A 289 -22.00 -6.30 19.06
CA GLY A 289 -20.91 -7.22 18.76
C GLY A 289 -20.91 -7.79 17.33
N ARG A 290 -21.87 -7.41 16.48
CA ARG A 290 -21.91 -7.80 15.06
C ARG A 290 -21.12 -6.82 14.19
N TYR A 291 -20.70 -7.27 13.02
CA TYR A 291 -20.16 -6.41 11.97
C TYR A 291 -21.31 -5.68 11.27
N LEU A 292 -21.28 -4.35 11.31
CA LEU A 292 -22.30 -3.47 10.75
C LEU A 292 -21.69 -2.54 9.71
N LEU A 293 -22.52 -1.98 8.86
CA LEU A 293 -22.14 -1.02 7.83
C LEU A 293 -22.61 0.37 8.22
N GLU A 294 -21.82 1.39 7.90
CA GLU A 294 -22.36 2.76 7.88
C GLU A 294 -23.41 2.87 6.76
N SER A 295 -24.61 3.30 7.12
CA SER A 295 -25.72 3.55 6.19
C SER A 295 -25.32 4.64 5.19
N ARG A 296 -25.58 4.36 3.91
CA ARG A 296 -25.33 5.27 2.78
C ARG A 296 -26.51 5.18 1.83
N SER A 297 -26.91 6.32 1.29
CA SER A 297 -27.78 6.38 0.11
C SER A 297 -27.04 5.86 -1.14
N GLU A 298 -27.78 5.51 -2.18
CA GLU A 298 -27.20 5.08 -3.46
C GLU A 298 -26.28 6.16 -4.06
N ALA A 299 -26.68 7.43 -3.99
CA ALA A 299 -25.86 8.55 -4.47
C ALA A 299 -24.55 8.71 -3.68
N GLU A 300 -24.58 8.50 -2.36
CA GLU A 300 -23.37 8.51 -1.54
C GLU A 300 -22.47 7.32 -1.88
N GLN A 301 -23.04 6.13 -2.10
CA GLN A 301 -22.31 4.93 -2.50
C GLN A 301 -21.60 5.14 -3.85
N GLN A 302 -22.31 5.63 -4.87
CA GLN A 302 -21.74 5.97 -6.18
C GLN A 302 -20.61 7.00 -6.07
N ARG A 303 -20.77 8.01 -5.21
CA ARG A 303 -19.72 9.02 -4.97
C ARG A 303 -18.49 8.39 -4.33
N VAL A 304 -18.67 7.54 -3.32
CA VAL A 304 -17.56 6.83 -2.66
C VAL A 304 -16.83 5.97 -3.68
N ASP A 305 -17.55 5.19 -4.50
CA ASP A 305 -16.92 4.31 -5.50
C ASP A 305 -16.18 5.10 -6.59
N ALA A 306 -16.71 6.26 -7.01
CA ALA A 306 -15.99 7.16 -7.92
C ALA A 306 -14.69 7.69 -7.30
N GLN A 307 -14.72 8.06 -6.01
CA GLN A 307 -13.52 8.52 -5.29
C GLN A 307 -12.52 7.39 -5.09
N ARG A 308 -13.00 6.19 -4.76
CA ARG A 308 -12.20 4.97 -4.63
C ARG A 308 -11.49 4.66 -5.95
N LYS A 309 -12.22 4.59 -7.06
CA LYS A 309 -11.66 4.36 -8.39
C LYS A 309 -10.59 5.39 -8.76
N ALA A 310 -10.83 6.68 -8.48
CA ALA A 310 -9.86 7.73 -8.76
C ALA A 310 -8.56 7.65 -7.92
N LEU A 311 -8.55 6.89 -6.83
CA LEU A 311 -7.37 6.62 -6.01
C LEU A 311 -6.79 5.22 -6.30
N GLY A 312 -7.31 4.46 -7.27
CA GLY A 312 -6.88 3.08 -7.52
C GLY A 312 -7.41 2.04 -6.54
N LEU A 313 -8.50 2.36 -5.84
CA LEU A 313 -9.23 1.40 -5.02
C LEU A 313 -10.32 0.68 -5.83
N GLU A 314 -10.61 -0.55 -5.41
CA GLU A 314 -11.78 -1.32 -5.85
C GLU A 314 -13.10 -0.68 -5.37
N ALA A 315 -14.24 -1.14 -5.89
CA ALA A 315 -15.54 -0.75 -5.34
C ALA A 315 -15.63 -1.11 -3.84
N LEU A 316 -16.31 -0.28 -3.04
CA LEU A 316 -16.39 -0.48 -1.59
C LEU A 316 -16.96 -1.87 -1.23
N GLU A 317 -17.87 -2.37 -2.06
CA GLU A 317 -18.48 -3.68 -1.85
C GLU A 317 -17.48 -4.83 -2.03
N ASP A 318 -16.59 -4.76 -3.02
CA ASP A 318 -15.53 -5.76 -3.18
C ASP A 318 -14.56 -5.74 -2.00
N TYR A 319 -14.23 -4.54 -1.49
CA TYR A 319 -13.43 -4.41 -0.28
C TYR A 319 -14.12 -5.04 0.94
N ARG A 320 -15.43 -4.87 1.09
CA ARG A 320 -16.19 -5.52 2.17
C ARG A 320 -16.15 -7.04 2.08
N LYS A 321 -16.32 -7.61 0.88
CA LYS A 321 -16.20 -9.07 0.66
C LYS A 321 -14.83 -9.58 1.11
N LYS A 322 -13.76 -8.89 0.71
CA LYS A 322 -12.37 -9.22 1.09
C LYS A 322 -12.17 -9.19 2.61
N VAL A 323 -12.64 -8.14 3.27
CA VAL A 323 -12.52 -8.01 4.72
C VAL A 323 -13.32 -9.10 5.42
N LEU A 324 -14.55 -9.38 4.99
CA LEU A 324 -15.38 -10.44 5.57
C LEU A 324 -14.76 -11.82 5.39
N TYR A 325 -14.17 -12.10 4.22
CA TYR A 325 -13.39 -13.32 3.99
C TYR A 325 -12.23 -13.41 4.99
N ASN A 326 -11.41 -12.37 5.11
CA ASN A 326 -10.21 -12.39 5.96
C ASN A 326 -10.51 -12.53 7.46
N LEU A 327 -11.68 -12.05 7.90
CA LEU A 327 -12.17 -12.23 9.27
C LEU A 327 -12.48 -13.69 9.61
N ASN A 328 -12.76 -14.53 8.60
CA ASN A 328 -13.02 -15.96 8.77
C ASN A 328 -11.81 -16.83 8.38
N ASP A 329 -11.02 -16.37 7.41
CA ASP A 329 -9.86 -17.06 6.86
C ASP A 329 -8.65 -16.11 6.79
N ASN A 330 -7.73 -16.24 7.74
CA ASN A 330 -6.57 -15.36 7.88
C ASN A 330 -5.33 -15.83 7.09
N ARG A 331 -5.49 -16.82 6.22
CA ARG A 331 -4.42 -17.37 5.37
C ARG A 331 -3.83 -16.30 4.45
N PHE A 332 -4.70 -15.43 3.95
CA PHE A 332 -4.38 -14.32 3.06
C PHE A 332 -4.35 -12.99 3.83
N LYS A 333 -3.82 -11.95 3.18
CA LYS A 333 -3.73 -10.59 3.73
C LYS A 333 -4.58 -9.65 2.88
N LEU A 334 -5.90 -9.86 2.90
CA LEU A 334 -6.85 -9.09 2.10
C LEU A 334 -7.38 -7.85 2.82
N ASP A 335 -7.35 -7.86 4.16
CA ASP A 335 -7.78 -6.76 5.00
C ASP A 335 -6.61 -5.88 5.51
N TYR A 336 -7.00 -4.77 6.11
CA TYR A 336 -6.14 -3.85 6.84
C TYR A 336 -6.52 -3.79 8.31
N THR A 337 -5.55 -3.44 9.17
CA THR A 337 -5.76 -3.31 10.62
C THR A 337 -6.85 -2.30 11.01
N TRP A 338 -7.18 -1.36 10.12
CA TRP A 338 -8.25 -0.37 10.30
C TRP A 338 -9.57 -0.72 9.57
N SER A 339 -9.67 -1.90 8.94
CA SER A 339 -10.86 -2.30 8.15
C SER A 339 -12.11 -2.42 9.01
N VAL A 340 -11.94 -2.79 10.27
CA VAL A 340 -13.02 -2.86 11.25
C VAL A 340 -12.77 -1.81 12.32
N ALA A 341 -13.76 -0.93 12.54
CA ALA A 341 -13.75 0.00 13.65
C ALA A 341 -14.49 -0.60 14.85
N ASP A 342 -13.75 -0.84 15.92
CA ASP A 342 -14.29 -1.28 17.21
C ASP A 342 -14.61 -0.08 18.11
N TYR A 343 -15.88 0.03 18.53
CA TYR A 343 -16.31 0.98 19.54
C TYR A 343 -16.78 0.24 20.79
N TYR A 344 -16.44 0.76 21.96
CA TYR A 344 -16.85 0.21 23.25
C TYR A 344 -17.78 1.22 23.95
N ALA A 345 -19.06 0.89 24.00
CA ALA A 345 -20.08 1.71 24.63
C ALA A 345 -20.14 1.43 26.15
N PRO A 346 -20.27 2.48 26.99
CA PRO A 346 -20.40 2.33 28.44
C PRO A 346 -21.82 1.94 28.89
N SER A 347 -22.83 2.06 28.03
CA SER A 347 -24.24 1.78 28.34
C SER A 347 -25.03 1.44 27.08
N SER A 348 -26.24 0.89 27.24
CA SER A 348 -27.13 0.56 26.12
C SER A 348 -27.59 1.80 25.35
N GLU A 349 -27.77 2.92 26.05
CA GLU A 349 -28.12 4.20 25.43
C GLU A 349 -26.98 4.70 24.54
N ALA A 350 -25.75 4.71 25.05
CA ALA A 350 -24.58 5.09 24.26
C ALA A 350 -24.37 4.14 23.07
N ALA A 351 -24.57 2.83 23.27
CA ALA A 351 -24.53 1.86 22.18
C ALA A 351 -25.59 2.15 21.12
N SER A 352 -26.81 2.48 21.54
CA SER A 352 -27.91 2.83 20.63
C SER A 352 -27.55 4.06 19.79
N VAL A 353 -26.98 5.11 20.40
CA VAL A 353 -26.51 6.31 19.71
C VAL A 353 -25.45 5.97 18.66
N LEU A 354 -24.44 5.17 19.01
CA LEU A 354 -23.39 4.74 18.08
C LEU A 354 -23.95 3.93 16.90
N MET A 355 -25.05 3.20 17.12
CA MET A 355 -25.67 2.34 16.11
C MET A 355 -26.75 3.03 15.27
N GLN A 356 -27.12 4.29 15.54
CA GLN A 356 -28.21 4.99 14.83
C GLN A 356 -28.02 5.07 13.32
N ARG A 357 -26.77 5.14 12.85
CA ARG A 357 -26.43 5.21 11.42
C ARG A 357 -25.84 3.91 10.88
N LEU A 358 -25.98 2.82 11.63
CA LEU A 358 -25.42 1.52 11.26
C LEU A 358 -26.54 0.57 10.81
N VAL A 359 -26.26 -0.18 9.75
CA VAL A 359 -27.16 -1.19 9.20
C VAL A 359 -26.48 -2.55 9.20
N VAL A 360 -27.29 -3.61 9.24
CA VAL A 360 -26.78 -4.98 9.10
C VAL A 360 -26.41 -5.19 7.62
N PRO A 361 -25.26 -5.82 7.31
CA PRO A 361 -24.97 -6.27 5.95
C PRO A 361 -26.09 -7.21 5.46
N GLU A 362 -26.50 -7.08 4.21
CA GLU A 362 -27.54 -7.94 3.60
C GLU A 362 -27.10 -9.41 3.48
#